data_AF-A0A841FWL1-F1
#
_entry.id   AF-A0A841FWL1-F1
#
_cell.length_a   1.000
_cell.length_b   1.000
_cell.length_c   1.000
_cell.angle_alpha   90.00
_cell.angle_beta   90.00
_cell.angle_gamma   90.00
#
_symmetry.space_group_name_H-M   'P 1'
#
loop_
_entity.id
_entity.type
_entity.pdbx_description
1 polymer ?
#
loop_
_entity_poly.entity_id
_entity_poly.type
_entity_poly.pdbx_seq_one_letter_code
_entity_poly.pdbx_strand_id
1 'polypeptide(L)'
;MAHTIRGTLATHPIPGRDQQGRTVTQLRIAITPQVTHLRRGERREDYIRVTTVYLTGALTHPVPVGAPVTVTGTTTSRPRTGRVTYWAAPEQFSWR
;
A
#
# COMPACT_ATOMS: atom_id res chain seq x y z
N MET A 1 -2.43 2.75 15.18
CA MET A 1 -3.78 2.66 14.61
C MET A 1 -3.70 1.85 13.33
N ALA A 2 -4.70 1.00 13.08
CA ALA A 2 -4.78 0.22 11.84
C ALA A 2 -5.49 1.06 10.74
N HIS A 3 -4.98 0.97 9.52
CA HIS A 3 -5.49 1.65 8.34
C HIS A 3 -5.73 0.63 7.22
N THR A 4 -6.80 0.82 6.46
CA THR A 4 -7.06 0.01 5.25
C THR A 4 -6.82 0.85 4.02
N ILE A 5 -5.97 0.34 3.12
CA ILE A 5 -5.69 0.90 1.81
C ILE A 5 -6.36 0.00 0.76
N ARG A 6 -7.01 0.63 -0.21
CA ARG A 6 -7.49 -0.01 -1.43
C ARG A 6 -6.85 0.67 -2.62
N GLY A 7 -6.41 -0.10 -3.60
CA GLY A 7 -5.75 0.43 -4.79
C GLY A 7 -5.41 -0.67 -5.77
N THR A 8 -4.52 -0.38 -6.70
CA THR A 8 -4.01 -1.32 -7.69
C THR A 8 -2.52 -1.57 -7.48
N LEU A 9 -2.08 -2.81 -7.69
CA LEU A 9 -0.65 -3.14 -7.61
C LEU A 9 0.08 -2.49 -8.79
N ALA A 10 0.98 -1.54 -8.50
CA ALA A 10 1.67 -0.74 -9.51
C ALA A 10 2.91 -1.44 -10.08
N THR A 11 3.56 -2.31 -9.30
CA THR A 11 4.77 -3.05 -9.72
C THR A 11 4.77 -4.45 -9.14
N HIS A 12 5.54 -5.35 -9.75
CA HIS A 12 5.75 -6.69 -9.20
C HIS A 12 6.19 -6.63 -7.73
N PRO A 13 5.68 -7.54 -6.87
CA PRO A 13 6.14 -7.63 -5.48
C PRO A 13 7.63 -7.94 -5.42
N ILE A 14 8.37 -7.22 -4.57
CA ILE A 14 9.82 -7.38 -4.43
C ILE A 14 10.10 -8.08 -3.09
N PRO A 15 10.58 -9.34 -3.08
CA PRO A 15 10.99 -10.00 -1.86
C PRO A 15 12.28 -9.37 -1.31
N GLY A 16 12.43 -9.37 0.02
CA GLY A 16 13.59 -8.81 0.70
C GLY A 16 13.67 -9.22 2.16
N ARG A 17 14.54 -8.55 2.91
CA ARG A 17 14.67 -8.68 4.37
C ARG A 17 14.67 -7.31 5.03
N ASP A 18 14.10 -7.22 6.23
CA ASP A 18 14.18 -6.01 7.04
C ASP A 18 15.51 -5.91 7.80
N GLN A 19 15.66 -4.86 8.62
CA GLN A 19 16.87 -4.62 9.41
C GLN A 19 17.12 -5.70 10.48
N GLN A 20 16.10 -6.46 10.86
CA GLN A 20 16.19 -7.58 11.79
C GLN A 20 16.41 -8.93 11.06
N GLY A 21 16.58 -8.91 9.74
CA GLY A 21 16.77 -10.12 8.93
C GLY A 21 15.49 -10.91 8.66
N ARG A 22 14.32 -10.38 9.03
CA ARG A 22 13.02 -11.03 8.80
C ARG A 22 12.62 -10.88 7.35
N THR A 23 12.02 -11.92 6.78
CA THR A 23 11.49 -11.91 5.41
C THR A 23 10.39 -10.87 5.28
N VAL A 24 10.52 -10.01 4.27
CA VAL A 24 9.50 -9.02 3.92
C VAL A 24 9.24 -9.00 2.42
N THR A 25 8.04 -8.62 2.02
CA THR A 25 7.71 -8.36 0.61
C THR A 25 7.30 -6.91 0.45
N GLN A 26 8.00 -6.17 -0.40
CA GLN A 26 7.67 -4.79 -0.72
C GLN A 26 6.66 -4.73 -1.87
N LEU A 27 5.59 -3.97 -1.67
CA LEU A 27 4.54 -3.69 -2.64
C LEU A 27 4.50 -2.19 -2.94
N ARG A 28 4.16 -1.84 -4.18
CA ARG A 28 3.81 -0.46 -4.57
C ARG A 28 2.34 -0.46 -4.98
N ILE A 29 1.53 0.30 -4.26
CA ILE A 29 0.08 0.34 -4.47
C ILE A 29 -0.29 1.74 -4.95
N ALA A 30 -0.91 1.81 -6.13
CA ALA A 30 -1.50 3.03 -6.65
C ALA A 30 -2.88 3.21 -6.03
N ILE A 31 -3.08 4.29 -5.28
CA ILE A 31 -4.34 4.65 -4.64
C ILE A 31 -4.95 5.77 -5.47
N THR A 32 -6.08 5.48 -6.11
CA THR A 32 -6.92 6.51 -6.72
C THR A 32 -7.85 7.05 -5.64
N PRO A 33 -7.74 8.33 -5.24
CA PRO A 33 -8.67 8.90 -4.29
C PRO A 33 -10.10 8.81 -4.85
N GLN A 34 -11.03 8.24 -4.08
CA GLN A 34 -12.44 8.35 -4.44
C GLN A 34 -12.89 9.79 -4.16
N VAL A 35 -13.36 10.47 -5.20
CA VAL A 35 -13.92 11.81 -5.11
C VAL A 35 -15.27 11.70 -4.41
N THR A 36 -15.31 11.95 -3.10
CA THR A 36 -16.58 12.15 -2.40
C THR A 36 -17.11 13.53 -2.79
N HIS A 37 -18.16 13.55 -3.62
CA HIS A 37 -18.95 14.72 -4.06
C HIS A 37 -18.43 16.09 -3.59
N LEU A 38 -17.70 16.76 -4.49
CA LEU A 38 -17.31 18.14 -4.29
C LEU A 38 -18.55 19.03 -4.43
N ARG A 39 -18.71 20.00 -3.53
CA ARG A 39 -19.72 21.06 -3.71
C ARG A 39 -19.36 21.83 -4.99
N ARG A 40 -20.37 22.28 -5.75
CA ARG A 40 -20.16 23.01 -7.03
C ARG A 40 -19.10 24.10 -6.86
N GLY A 41 -17.99 23.99 -7.61
CA GLY A 41 -16.92 24.99 -7.66
C GLY A 41 -15.55 24.52 -7.16
N GLU A 42 -15.44 23.35 -6.52
CA GLU A 42 -14.14 22.82 -6.10
C GLU A 42 -13.43 22.10 -7.25
N ARG A 43 -12.33 22.69 -7.75
CA ARG A 43 -11.41 22.01 -8.67
C ARG A 43 -10.45 21.18 -7.83
N ARG A 44 -10.60 19.85 -7.84
CA ARG A 44 -9.64 18.94 -7.21
C ARG A 44 -8.86 18.21 -8.29
N GLU A 45 -7.54 18.26 -8.19
CA GLU A 45 -6.66 17.48 -9.07
C GLU A 45 -6.59 16.05 -8.54
N ASP A 46 -7.03 15.10 -9.36
CA ASP A 46 -6.95 13.68 -9.06
C ASP A 46 -5.51 13.20 -9.24
N TYR A 47 -4.73 13.21 -8.16
CA TYR A 47 -3.40 12.61 -8.17
C TYR A 47 -3.48 11.14 -7.76
N ILE A 48 -2.90 10.27 -8.59
CA ILE A 48 -2.65 8.88 -8.21
C ILE A 48 -1.55 8.90 -7.15
N ARG A 49 -1.87 8.50 -5.92
CA ARG A 49 -0.87 8.38 -4.86
C ARG A 49 -0.30 6.97 -4.83
N VAL A 50 0.98 6.82 -5.18
CA VAL A 50 1.68 5.54 -5.03
C VAL A 50 2.25 5.42 -3.62
N THR A 51 1.87 4.35 -2.92
CA THR A 51 2.29 4.07 -1.55
C THR A 51 3.09 2.78 -1.49
N THR A 52 4.18 2.79 -0.72
CA THR A 52 4.97 1.58 -0.43
C THR A 52 4.42 0.87 0.80
N VAL A 53 4.15 -0.43 0.65
CA VAL A 53 3.71 -1.31 1.72
C VAL A 53 4.72 -2.44 1.90
N TYR A 54 5.02 -2.79 3.14
CA TYR A 54 5.86 -3.93 3.50
C TYR A 54 4.99 -5.01 4.14
N LEU A 55 4.95 -6.18 3.53
CA LEU A 55 4.35 -7.37 4.12
C LEU A 55 5.38 -8.13 4.95
N THR A 56 5.05 -8.49 6.20
CA THR A 56 5.93 -9.31 7.04
C THR A 56 5.80 -10.78 6.67
N GLY A 57 6.40 -11.15 5.54
CA GLY A 57 6.38 -12.51 5.00
C GLY A 57 6.52 -12.54 3.49
N ALA A 58 6.58 -13.75 2.95
CA ALA A 58 6.48 -13.98 1.52
C ALA A 58 5.01 -14.05 1.10
N LEU A 59 4.70 -13.55 -0.09
CA LEU A 59 3.42 -13.84 -0.73
C LEU A 59 3.41 -15.31 -1.15
N THR A 60 2.33 -16.01 -0.81
CA THR A 60 2.14 -17.43 -1.18
C THR A 60 1.73 -17.61 -2.63
N HIS A 61 1.20 -16.55 -3.26
CA HIS A 61 0.71 -16.55 -4.63
C HIS A 61 1.23 -15.34 -5.39
N PRO A 62 1.54 -15.48 -6.69
CA PRO A 62 1.93 -14.35 -7.52
C PRO A 62 0.75 -13.38 -7.66
N VAL A 63 0.99 -12.10 -7.37
CA VAL A 63 0.00 -11.03 -7.54
C VAL A 63 0.32 -10.30 -8.84
N PRO A 64 -0.59 -10.29 -9.83
CA PRO A 64 -0.33 -9.63 -11.10
C PRO A 64 -0.30 -8.12 -10.94
N VAL A 65 0.58 -7.45 -11.70
CA VAL A 65 0.59 -5.99 -11.81
C VAL A 65 -0.75 -5.55 -12.40
N GLY A 66 -1.33 -4.49 -11.85
CA GLY A 66 -2.66 -4.00 -12.18
C GLY A 66 -3.79 -4.65 -11.38
N ALA A 67 -3.52 -5.72 -10.60
CA ALA A 67 -4.54 -6.35 -9.76
C ALA A 67 -5.09 -5.35 -8.72
N PRO A 68 -6.41 -5.32 -8.49
CA PRO A 68 -6.98 -4.62 -7.35
C PRO A 68 -6.56 -5.31 -6.05
N VAL A 69 -6.00 -4.52 -5.13
CA VAL A 69 -5.47 -4.99 -3.85
C VAL A 69 -6.11 -4.23 -2.70
N THR A 70 -6.31 -4.94 -1.59
CA THR A 70 -6.69 -4.37 -0.30
C THR A 70 -5.67 -4.78 0.74
N VAL A 71 -5.18 -3.79 1.50
CA VAL A 71 -4.25 -4.03 2.59
C VAL A 71 -4.73 -3.35 3.84
N THR A 72 -4.87 -4.10 4.92
CA THR A 72 -5.10 -3.57 6.26
C THR A 72 -3.81 -3.69 7.05
N GLY A 73 -3.36 -2.62 7.68
CA GLY A 73 -2.06 -2.63 8.34
C GLY A 73 -1.84 -1.44 9.24
N THR A 74 -0.63 -1.30 9.76
CA THR A 74 -0.23 -0.16 10.60
C THR A 74 0.69 0.77 9.82
N THR A 75 0.61 2.05 10.12
CA THR A 75 1.52 3.06 9.58
C THR A 75 2.58 3.42 10.59
N THR A 76 3.82 3.45 10.17
CA THR A 76 4.92 4.11 10.89
C THR A 76 5.32 5.36 10.12
N SER A 77 5.16 6.52 10.75
CA SER A 77 5.66 7.80 10.26
C SER A 77 7.11 7.97 10.73
N ARG A 78 8.05 8.27 9.83
CA ARG A 78 9.35 8.82 10.23
C ARG A 78 9.27 10.35 10.24
N PRO A 79 9.31 11.02 11.42
CA PRO A 79 9.08 12.46 11.52
C PRO A 79 10.05 13.31 10.69
N ARG A 80 11.30 12.87 10.53
CA ARG A 80 12.34 13.62 9.80
C ARG A 80 12.19 13.63 8.28
N THR A 81 11.51 12.66 7.69
CA THR A 81 11.42 12.53 6.23
C THR A 81 10.00 12.68 5.69
N GLY A 82 9.00 12.82 6.58
CA GLY A 82 7.59 12.79 6.19
C GLY A 82 7.14 11.48 5.54
N ARG A 83 8.01 10.46 5.51
CA ARG A 83 7.76 9.19 4.84
C ARG A 83 6.89 8.32 5.74
N VAL A 84 5.71 7.98 5.24
CA VAL A 84 4.82 7.00 5.86
C VAL A 84 5.14 5.63 5.29
N THR A 85 5.50 4.70 6.16
CA THR A 85 5.70 3.30 5.80
C THR A 85 4.51 2.50 6.30
N TYR A 86 3.92 1.68 5.42
CA TYR A 86 2.82 0.79 5.78
C TYR A 86 3.35 -0.62 6.00
N TRP A 87 2.92 -1.23 7.10
CA TRP A 87 3.26 -2.59 7.48
C TRP A 87 1.99 -3.42 7.63
N ALA A 88 1.97 -4.60 7.04
CA ALA A 88 0.88 -5.55 7.18
C ALA A 88 1.41 -6.98 7.25
N ALA A 89 0.67 -7.86 7.90
CA ALA A 89 0.93 -9.30 7.82
C ALA A 89 0.29 -9.88 6.54
N PRO A 90 0.76 -11.02 6.00
CA PRO A 90 0.23 -11.62 4.78
C PRO A 90 -1.28 -11.87 4.81
N GLU A 91 -1.84 -12.24 5.96
CA GLU A 91 -3.29 -12.45 6.17
C GLU A 91 -4.10 -11.16 6.12
N GLN A 92 -3.45 -10.00 6.24
CA GLN A 92 -4.09 -8.68 6.12
C GLN A 92 -3.98 -8.11 4.70
N PHE A 93 -3.40 -8.88 3.77
CA PHE A 93 -3.29 -8.58 2.36
C PHE A 93 -4.25 -9.46 1.56
N SER A 94 -4.99 -8.86 0.63
CA SER A 94 -5.86 -9.59 -0.30
C SER A 94 -5.87 -8.93 -1.67
N TRP A 95 -6.11 -9.74 -2.69
CA TRP A 95 -6.25 -9.32 -4.09
C TRP A 95 -7.33 -10.17 -4.78
N ARG A 96 -7.94 -9.63 -5.83
CA ARG A 96 -8.98 -10.29 -6.63
C ARG A 96 -8.75 -10.05 -8.11
#